data_AF-A0A4R5P478-F1
#
_entry.id   AF-A0A4R5P478-F1
#
_cell.length_a   1.000
_cell.length_b   1.000
_cell.length_c   1.000
_cell.angle_alpha   90.00
_cell.angle_beta   90.00
_cell.angle_gamma   90.00
#
_symmetry.space_group_name_H-M   'P 1'
#
loop_
_entity.id
_entity.type
_entity.pdbx_description
1 polymer ?
#
loop_
_entity_poly.entity_id
_entity_poly.type
_entity_poly.pdbx_seq_one_letter_code
_entity_poly.pdbx_strand_id
1 'polypeptide(L)'
;MAESLNVDPGGLRRAAGRSDDLASELNSSNIAGSAGGSQPTAGAVQSVHALISGVRADQAAFLSGRSGTLRAGANGYENTDVGSAKSFGETM
;
A
#
# COMPACT_ATOMS: atom_id res chain seq x y z
N MET A 1 24.55 -17.31 -11.41
CA MET A 1 24.18 -16.57 -12.62
C MET A 1 23.18 -15.52 -12.19
N ALA A 2 23.43 -14.24 -12.45
CA ALA A 2 22.47 -13.20 -12.14
C ALA A 2 21.39 -13.26 -13.22
N GLU A 3 20.16 -13.58 -12.84
CA GLU A 3 19.01 -13.41 -13.72
C GLU A 3 18.97 -11.94 -14.16
N SER A 4 18.80 -11.68 -15.45
CA SER A 4 18.66 -10.31 -15.96
C SER A 4 17.43 -9.68 -15.33
N LEU A 5 17.65 -8.73 -14.43
CA LEU A 5 16.61 -8.03 -13.68
C LEU A 5 15.88 -7.07 -14.61
N ASN A 6 14.70 -7.47 -15.10
CA ASN A 6 13.82 -6.63 -15.91
C ASN A 6 12.70 -6.06 -15.03
N VAL A 7 12.68 -4.75 -14.84
CA VAL A 7 11.70 -4.07 -13.97
C VAL A 7 11.00 -2.97 -14.75
N ASP A 8 9.69 -2.82 -14.52
CA ASP A 8 8.85 -1.72 -15.04
C ASP A 8 8.61 -0.66 -13.94
N PRO A 9 9.36 0.46 -13.91
CA PRO A 9 9.14 1.53 -12.94
C PRO A 9 7.76 2.18 -13.04
N GLY A 10 7.14 2.16 -14.23
CA GLY A 10 5.77 2.63 -14.43
C GLY A 10 4.76 1.70 -13.76
N GLY A 11 4.96 0.38 -13.89
CA GLY A 11 4.20 -0.66 -13.21
C GLY A 11 4.28 -0.56 -11.70
N LEU A 12 5.48 -0.33 -11.14
CA LEU A 12 5.67 -0.11 -9.71
C LEU A 12 4.92 1.14 -9.21
N ARG A 13 4.97 2.25 -9.96
CA ARG A 13 4.22 3.48 -9.63
C ARG A 13 2.70 3.27 -9.68
N ARG A 14 2.19 2.54 -10.68
CA ARG A 14 0.77 2.18 -10.78
C ARG A 14 0.34 1.30 -9.61
N ALA A 15 1.14 0.31 -9.25
CA ALA A 15 0.86 -0.55 -8.10
C ALA A 15 0.85 0.26 -6.78
N ALA A 16 1.77 1.21 -6.62
CA ALA A 16 1.77 2.10 -5.47
C ALA A 16 0.49 2.95 -5.38
N GLY A 17 0.04 3.53 -6.48
CA GLY A 17 -1.23 4.28 -6.53
C GLY A 17 -2.42 3.41 -6.10
N ARG A 18 -2.54 2.20 -6.66
CA ARG A 18 -3.60 1.26 -6.28
C ARG A 18 -3.55 0.86 -4.80
N SER A 19 -2.35 0.72 -4.23
CA SER A 19 -2.19 0.45 -2.80
C SER A 19 -2.71 1.60 -1.93
N ASP A 20 -2.50 2.85 -2.33
CA ASP A 20 -3.02 4.01 -1.61
C ASP A 20 -4.54 4.14 -1.73
N ASP A 21 -5.10 3.87 -2.92
CA ASP A 21 -6.55 3.86 -3.14
C ASP A 21 -7.20 2.82 -2.23
N LEU A 22 -6.67 1.59 -2.21
CA LEU A 22 -7.17 0.51 -1.36
C LEU A 22 -7.04 0.83 0.14
N ALA A 23 -5.93 1.44 0.55
CA ALA A 23 -5.76 1.89 1.93
C ALA A 23 -6.83 2.93 2.33
N SER A 24 -7.16 3.84 1.41
CA SER A 24 -8.19 4.87 1.62
C SER A 24 -9.59 4.27 1.69
N GLU A 25 -9.90 3.32 0.80
CA GLU A 25 -11.16 2.58 0.81
C GLU A 25 -11.36 1.83 2.12
N LEU A 26 -10.31 1.15 2.61
CA LEU A 26 -10.35 0.46 3.89
C LEU A 26 -10.68 1.42 5.03
N ASN A 27 -10.04 2.60 5.10
CA ASN A 27 -10.34 3.60 6.13
C ASN A 27 -11.77 4.19 6.03
N SER A 28 -12.32 4.33 4.82
CA SER A 28 -13.64 4.96 4.62
C SER A 28 -14.83 4.11 5.08
N SER A 29 -14.69 2.79 5.07
CA SER A 29 -15.78 1.83 5.35
C SER A 29 -16.02 1.57 6.84
N ASN A 30 -15.53 2.44 7.73
CA ASN A 30 -15.47 2.18 9.18
C ASN A 30 -16.71 2.65 9.98
N ILE A 31 -17.82 2.97 9.30
CA ILE A 31 -19.03 3.48 9.94
C ILE A 31 -19.95 2.31 10.34
N ALA A 32 -19.82 1.80 11.57
CA ALA A 32 -20.96 1.09 12.17
C ALA A 32 -21.98 2.09 12.69
N GLY A 33 -23.25 1.84 12.38
CA GLY A 33 -24.36 2.42 13.12
C GLY A 33 -24.30 1.98 14.59
N SER A 34 -24.61 2.90 15.50
CA SER A 34 -24.66 2.63 16.94
C SER A 34 -25.75 1.60 17.23
N ALA A 35 -25.37 0.39 17.64
CA ALA A 35 -26.31 -0.62 18.12
C ALA A 35 -26.74 -0.23 19.55
N GLY A 36 -27.86 0.46 19.67
CA GLY A 36 -28.44 0.85 20.95
C GLY A 36 -29.05 -0.35 21.68
N GLY A 37 -28.54 -0.67 22.87
CA GLY A 37 -29.20 -1.58 23.82
C GLY A 37 -28.24 -2.28 24.79
N SER A 38 -28.60 -2.37 26.07
CA SER A 38 -27.81 -2.98 27.15
C SER A 38 -27.82 -4.52 27.17
N GLN A 39 -28.04 -5.17 26.02
CA GLN A 39 -28.04 -6.63 25.92
C GLN A 39 -26.59 -7.13 25.83
N PRO A 40 -26.21 -8.22 26.54
CA PRO A 40 -24.84 -8.74 26.51
C PRO A 40 -24.39 -9.14 25.09
N THR A 41 -25.33 -9.54 24.24
CA THR A 41 -25.09 -9.80 22.80
C THR A 41 -24.75 -8.52 22.02
N ALA A 42 -25.31 -7.37 22.38
CA ALA A 42 -24.97 -6.09 21.76
C ALA A 42 -23.53 -5.68 22.10
N GLY A 43 -23.08 -5.91 23.34
CA GLY A 43 -21.68 -5.69 23.74
C GLY A 43 -20.70 -6.59 22.96
N ALA A 44 -21.05 -7.86 22.75
CA ALA A 44 -20.24 -8.77 21.93
C ALA A 44 -20.19 -8.36 20.44
N VAL A 45 -21.29 -7.86 19.88
CA VAL A 45 -21.30 -7.34 18.50
C VAL A 45 -20.45 -6.08 18.38
N GLN A 46 -20.49 -5.18 19.36
CA GLN A 46 -19.65 -3.98 19.40
C GLN A 46 -18.16 -4.32 19.49
N SER A 47 -17.76 -5.32 20.28
CA SER A 47 -16.36 -5.74 20.38
C SER A 47 -15.85 -6.36 19.07
N VAL A 48 -16.66 -7.18 18.40
CA VAL A 48 -16.34 -7.71 17.07
C VAL A 48 -16.21 -6.57 16.04
N HIS A 49 -17.11 -5.59 16.08
CA HIS A 49 -17.01 -4.44 15.18
C HIS A 49 -15.75 -3.61 15.44
N ALA A 50 -15.38 -3.39 16.70
CA ALA A 50 -14.14 -2.71 17.08
C ALA A 50 -12.90 -3.47 16.59
N LEU A 51 -12.90 -4.81 16.69
CA LEU A 51 -11.82 -5.65 16.17
C LEU A 51 -11.69 -5.52 14.65
N ILE A 52 -12.80 -5.60 13.91
CA ILE A 52 -12.81 -5.46 12.45
C ILE A 52 -12.29 -4.09 12.02
N SER A 53 -12.70 -3.04 12.74
CA SER A 53 -12.20 -1.67 12.55
C SER A 53 -10.68 -1.58 12.75
N GLY A 54 -10.16 -2.20 13.82
CA GLY A 54 -8.72 -2.27 14.09
C GLY A 54 -7.94 -2.96 12.98
N VAL A 55 -8.34 -4.18 12.60
CA VAL A 55 -7.67 -4.96 11.53
C VAL A 55 -7.66 -4.20 10.21
N ARG A 56 -8.75 -3.52 9.87
CA ARG A 56 -8.89 -2.70 8.67
C ARG A 56 -7.93 -1.51 8.68
N ALA A 57 -7.78 -0.84 9.82
CA ALA A 57 -6.81 0.24 9.99
C ALA A 57 -5.36 -0.27 9.85
N ASP A 58 -5.04 -1.40 10.45
CA ASP A 58 -3.71 -2.04 10.32
C ASP A 58 -3.40 -2.39 8.86
N GLN A 59 -4.37 -2.96 8.14
CA GLN A 59 -4.22 -3.32 6.74
C GLN A 59 -4.04 -2.08 5.84
N ALA A 60 -4.75 -0.99 6.14
CA ALA A 60 -4.57 0.28 5.44
C ALA A 60 -3.17 0.85 5.67
N ALA A 61 -2.66 0.82 6.90
CA ALA A 61 -1.31 1.27 7.23
C ALA A 61 -0.24 0.44 6.52
N PHE A 62 -0.40 -0.90 6.48
CA PHE A 62 0.49 -1.78 5.74
C PHE A 62 0.55 -1.44 4.24
N LEU A 63 -0.62 -1.23 3.60
CA LEU A 63 -0.70 -0.91 2.17
C LEU A 63 -0.06 0.45 1.85
N SER A 64 -0.28 1.45 2.69
CA SER A 64 0.36 2.77 2.55
C SER A 64 1.89 2.67 2.71
N GLY A 65 2.38 1.88 3.67
CA GLY A 65 3.82 1.60 3.78
C GLY A 65 4.38 0.92 2.54
N ARG A 66 3.65 -0.06 1.99
CA ARG A 66 4.04 -0.79 0.79
C ARG A 66 4.06 0.10 -0.46
N SER A 67 3.12 1.04 -0.59
CA SER A 67 3.12 2.00 -1.69
C SER A 67 4.38 2.88 -1.67
N GLY A 68 4.84 3.28 -0.49
CA GLY A 68 6.11 3.98 -0.29
C GLY A 68 7.31 3.17 -0.79
N THR A 69 7.39 1.88 -0.44
CA THR A 69 8.44 0.98 -0.93
C THR A 69 8.42 0.84 -2.44
N LEU A 70 7.24 0.71 -3.05
CA LEU A 70 7.09 0.57 -4.50
C LEU A 70 7.56 1.83 -5.25
N ARG A 71 7.22 3.02 -4.74
CA ARG A 71 7.72 4.31 -5.29
C ARG A 71 9.23 4.43 -5.17
N ALA A 72 9.79 4.10 -4.00
CA ALA A 72 11.23 4.14 -3.78
C ALA A 72 11.96 3.18 -4.74
N GLY A 73 11.43 1.97 -4.93
CA GLY A 73 11.95 1.01 -5.90
C GLY A 73 11.91 1.55 -7.32
N ALA A 74 10.77 2.11 -7.76
CA ALA A 74 10.63 2.70 -9.09
C ALA A 74 11.67 3.80 -9.35
N ASN A 75 11.87 4.70 -8.38
CA ASN A 75 12.87 5.77 -8.47
C ASN A 75 14.30 5.21 -8.52
N GLY A 76 14.58 4.15 -7.77
CA GLY A 76 15.87 3.48 -7.78
C GLY A 76 16.23 2.94 -9.17
N TYR A 77 15.30 2.19 -9.80
CA TYR A 77 15.51 1.65 -11.14
C TYR A 77 15.68 2.74 -12.21
N GLU A 78 14.80 3.75 -12.21
CA GLU A 78 14.89 4.86 -13.16
C GLU A 78 16.24 5.61 -13.02
N ASN A 79 16.70 5.83 -11.79
CA ASN A 79 18.00 6.48 -11.56
C ASN A 79 19.18 5.63 -12.03
N THR A 80 19.12 4.30 -11.85
CA THR A 80 20.12 3.38 -12.39
C THR A 80 20.12 3.42 -13.92
N ASP A 81 18.96 3.33 -14.57
CA ASP A 81 18.85 3.34 -16.04
C ASP A 81 19.38 4.66 -16.63
N VAL A 82 18.98 5.80 -16.08
CA VAL A 82 19.46 7.12 -16.52
C VAL A 82 20.97 7.27 -16.27
N GLY A 83 21.47 6.80 -15.12
CA GLY A 83 22.89 6.83 -14.78
C GLY A 83 23.72 6.00 -15.75
N SER A 84 23.28 4.78 -16.04
CA SER A 84 23.93 3.89 -17.00
C SER A 84 23.90 4.49 -18.41
N ALA A 85 22.77 5.01 -18.88
CA ALA A 85 22.65 5.62 -20.20
C ALA A 85 23.60 6.82 -20.38
N LYS A 86 23.74 7.67 -19.36
CA LYS A 86 24.70 8.78 -19.36
C LYS A 86 26.14 8.29 -19.46
N SER A 87 26.51 7.32 -18.63
CA SER A 87 27.86 6.74 -18.65
C SER A 87 28.21 6.15 -20.01
N PHE A 88 27.26 5.46 -20.66
CA PHE A 88 27.47 4.95 -22.01
C PHE A 88 27.64 6.07 -23.05
N GLY A 89 26.84 7.13 -22.94
CA GLY A 89 26.94 8.29 -23.83
C GLY A 89 28.25 9.08 -23.68
N GLU A 90 28.86 9.10 -22.49
CA GLU A 90 30.17 9.73 -22.25
C GLU A 90 31.35 8.88 -22.75
N THR A 91 31.16 7.57 -22.92
CA THR A 91 32.19 6.65 -23.41
C THR A 91 32.22 6.46 -24.94
N MET A 92 31.29 7.06 -25.68
CA MET A 92 31.27 7.10 -27.15
C MET A 92 31.81 8.43 -27.69
#